data_AF-F3CK49-F1
#
_entry.id   AF-F3CK49-F1
#
_cell.length_a   1.000
_cell.length_b   1.000
_cell.length_c   1.000
_cell.angle_alpha   90.00
_cell.angle_beta   90.00
_cell.angle_gamma   90.00
#
_symmetry.space_group_name_H-M   'P 1'
#
loop_
_entity.id
_entity.type
_entity.pdbx_description
1 polymer ?
#
loop_
_entity_poly.entity_id
_entity_poly.type
_entity_poly.pdbx_seq_one_letter_code
_entity_poly.pdbx_strand_id
1 'polypeptide(L)'
;MHSRYRDGALLLAAFLLAYLLPLGFHGLWIPDETRYAQISQEMLHSGNWIAPHFMGLRYFEKPPAGYWLIALGQAVFGENLFGVRIASAISTGLSVLLAYLLAGKIWSDPRKSFASALLFMSFGFVAGQAGYSNLDPQFTLWTNLTLVAFWYAVHSIGRARLVAWTVVGIACGMGFMTKGFLAWALPAIITLPYMLWQRRLTELLRFGPLAVVIAIAVCLPWALAVHQQEPDYWRYFFWHEHIRRFAGDNAQHAQPWWFYLPLRSPRACLGRCWC
;
A
#
# COMPACT_ATOMS: atom_id res chain seq x y z
N MET A 1 31.09 -3.91 -8.90
CA MET A 1 30.31 -2.67 -9.13
C MET A 1 29.58 -2.65 -10.46
N HIS A 2 30.22 -2.93 -11.60
CA HIS A 2 29.59 -2.95 -12.94
C HIS A 2 28.32 -3.82 -13.05
N SER A 3 28.28 -5.02 -12.43
CA SER A 3 27.07 -5.86 -12.44
C SER A 3 25.86 -5.16 -11.80
N ARG A 4 26.06 -4.43 -10.70
CA ARG A 4 24.94 -3.84 -9.94
C ARG A 4 24.24 -2.72 -10.70
N TYR A 5 25.00 -1.92 -11.44
CA TYR A 5 24.45 -0.87 -12.31
C TYR A 5 23.70 -1.47 -13.50
N ARG A 6 24.24 -2.55 -14.09
CA ARG A 6 23.55 -3.29 -15.15
C ARG A 6 22.24 -3.88 -14.66
N ASP A 7 22.24 -4.54 -13.51
CA ASP A 7 21.05 -5.16 -12.93
C ASP A 7 19.97 -4.10 -12.60
N GLY A 8 20.39 -2.94 -12.07
CA GLY A 8 19.50 -1.79 -11.85
C GLY A 8 18.91 -1.22 -13.14
N ALA A 9 19.73 -1.05 -14.19
CA ALA A 9 19.27 -0.58 -15.49
C ALA A 9 18.28 -1.56 -16.14
N LEU A 10 18.52 -2.88 -16.02
CA LEU A 10 17.61 -3.91 -16.51
C LEU A 10 16.27 -3.90 -15.76
N LEU A 11 16.28 -3.77 -14.43
CA LEU A 11 15.04 -3.64 -13.65
C LEU A 11 14.29 -2.36 -13.99
N LEU A 12 14.99 -1.25 -14.19
CA LEU A 12 14.37 -0.01 -14.63
C LEU A 12 13.75 -0.15 -16.02
N ALA A 13 14.47 -0.73 -16.98
CA ALA A 13 13.95 -0.99 -18.31
C ALA A 13 12.71 -1.91 -18.27
N ALA A 14 12.76 -2.98 -17.46
CA ALA A 14 11.61 -3.84 -17.24
C ALA A 14 10.43 -3.06 -16.65
N PHE A 15 10.66 -2.21 -15.64
CA PHE A 15 9.63 -1.36 -15.03
C PHE A 15 8.97 -0.42 -16.06
N LEU A 16 9.77 0.27 -16.86
CA LEU A 16 9.25 1.15 -17.91
C LEU A 16 8.40 0.39 -18.93
N LEU A 17 8.89 -0.75 -19.41
CA LEU A 17 8.24 -1.53 -20.47
C LEU A 17 7.00 -2.29 -19.98
N ALA A 18 7.08 -2.91 -18.79
CA ALA A 18 6.02 -3.78 -18.30
C ALA A 18 4.96 -3.03 -17.47
N TYR A 19 5.33 -1.97 -16.74
CA TYR A 19 4.40 -1.28 -15.84
C TYR A 19 4.00 0.10 -16.33
N LEU A 20 4.91 0.92 -16.88
CA LEU A 20 4.55 2.28 -17.32
C LEU A 20 3.95 2.33 -18.72
N LEU A 21 4.56 1.65 -19.68
CA LEU A 21 4.12 1.67 -21.08
C LEU A 21 2.66 1.22 -21.24
N PRO A 22 2.15 0.18 -20.55
CA PRO A 22 0.79 -0.29 -20.74
C PRO A 22 -0.32 0.56 -20.11
N LEU A 23 0.02 1.55 -19.27
CA LEU A 23 -0.97 2.29 -18.47
C LEU A 23 -2.03 3.01 -19.31
N GLY A 24 -1.70 3.38 -20.54
CA GLY A 24 -2.60 4.07 -21.47
C GLY A 24 -3.36 3.16 -22.45
N PHE A 25 -3.13 1.85 -22.45
CA PHE A 25 -3.62 0.96 -23.52
C PHE A 25 -5.05 0.44 -23.33
N HIS A 26 -5.65 0.64 -22.16
CA HIS A 26 -7.04 0.24 -21.90
C HIS A 26 -7.81 1.32 -21.14
N GLY A 27 -9.14 1.35 -21.34
CA GLY A 27 -10.04 2.23 -20.59
C GLY A 27 -10.07 1.89 -19.09
N LEU A 28 -10.70 2.75 -18.29
CA LEU A 28 -10.89 2.54 -16.86
C LEU A 28 -11.86 1.37 -16.63
N TRP A 29 -11.46 0.42 -15.80
CA TRP A 29 -12.33 -0.68 -15.40
C TRP A 29 -13.28 -0.26 -14.28
N ILE A 30 -14.57 -0.53 -14.50
CA ILE A 30 -15.66 -0.25 -13.58
C ILE A 30 -15.78 -1.42 -12.59
N PRO A 31 -16.05 -1.20 -11.29
CA PRO A 31 -16.39 0.10 -10.68
C PRO A 31 -15.21 0.84 -10.02
N ASP A 32 -14.08 0.19 -9.78
CA ASP A 32 -13.06 0.75 -8.88
C ASP A 32 -12.26 1.89 -9.52
N GLU A 33 -11.68 1.69 -10.71
CA GLU A 33 -10.78 2.71 -11.28
C GLU A 33 -11.53 4.00 -11.58
N THR A 34 -12.76 3.89 -12.09
CA THR A 34 -13.61 5.05 -12.35
C THR A 34 -13.97 5.79 -11.07
N ARG A 35 -14.22 5.07 -9.98
CA ARG A 35 -14.55 5.66 -8.68
C ARG A 35 -13.36 6.40 -8.11
N TYR A 36 -12.20 5.75 -8.05
CA TYR A 36 -10.99 6.34 -7.48
C TYR A 36 -10.43 7.48 -8.33
N ALA A 37 -10.55 7.40 -9.66
CA ALA A 37 -10.22 8.51 -10.56
C ALA A 37 -11.11 9.72 -10.29
N GLN A 38 -12.43 9.53 -10.21
CA GLN A 38 -13.39 10.62 -10.00
C GLN A 38 -13.22 11.30 -8.64
N ILE A 39 -13.07 10.52 -7.56
CA ILE A 39 -12.83 11.07 -6.21
C ILE A 39 -11.56 11.94 -6.22
N SER A 40 -10.50 11.44 -6.85
CA SER A 40 -9.20 12.13 -6.90
C SER A 40 -9.27 13.41 -7.74
N GLN A 41 -10.02 13.42 -8.85
CA GLN A 41 -10.30 14.63 -9.63
C GLN A 41 -11.10 15.65 -8.83
N GLU A 42 -12.15 15.21 -8.15
CA GLU A 42 -12.99 16.08 -7.33
C GLU A 42 -12.18 16.73 -6.20
N MET A 43 -11.22 16.01 -5.60
CA MET A 43 -10.28 16.58 -4.62
C MET A 43 -9.36 17.64 -5.23
N LEU A 44 -8.89 17.45 -6.47
CA LEU A 44 -8.08 18.45 -7.18
C LEU A 44 -8.89 19.71 -7.50
N HIS A 45 -10.11 19.55 -8.01
CA HIS A 45 -10.94 20.66 -8.47
C HIS A 45 -11.56 21.45 -7.32
N SER A 46 -12.02 20.75 -6.27
CA SER A 46 -12.59 21.40 -5.08
C SER A 46 -11.53 22.01 -4.17
N GLY A 47 -10.29 21.54 -4.25
CA GLY A 47 -9.22 21.85 -3.30
C GLY A 47 -9.46 21.25 -1.91
N ASN A 48 -10.50 20.44 -1.71
CA ASN A 48 -10.74 19.75 -0.44
C ASN A 48 -9.97 18.42 -0.41
N TRP A 49 -8.79 18.46 0.21
CA TRP A 49 -7.95 17.27 0.40
C TRP A 49 -8.32 16.46 1.66
N ILE A 50 -9.24 16.95 2.48
CA ILE A 50 -9.52 16.38 3.80
C ILE A 50 -10.66 15.36 3.74
N ALA A 51 -11.79 15.75 3.13
CA ALA A 51 -12.99 14.92 3.03
C ALA A 51 -13.23 14.47 1.58
N PRO A 52 -13.06 13.16 1.27
CA PRO A 52 -13.31 12.64 -0.07
C PRO A 52 -14.79 12.69 -0.43
N HIS A 53 -15.07 13.16 -1.65
CA HIS A 53 -16.40 13.21 -2.24
C HIS A 53 -16.41 12.41 -3.54
N PHE A 54 -17.55 11.79 -3.84
CA PHE A 54 -17.81 11.10 -5.09
C PHE A 54 -19.12 11.64 -5.66
N MET A 55 -19.03 12.38 -6.77
CA MET A 55 -20.18 13.00 -7.43
C MET A 55 -20.94 13.96 -6.48
N GLY A 56 -20.21 14.73 -5.67
CA GLY A 56 -20.79 15.65 -4.69
C GLY A 56 -21.34 14.99 -3.43
N LEU A 57 -21.29 13.65 -3.31
CA LEU A 57 -21.68 12.92 -2.11
C LEU A 57 -20.46 12.55 -1.26
N ARG A 58 -20.60 12.61 0.06
CA ARG A 58 -19.54 12.23 1.00
C ARG A 58 -19.19 10.74 0.88
N TYR A 59 -17.91 10.42 0.66
CA TYR A 59 -17.44 9.03 0.50
C TYR A 59 -16.54 8.60 1.66
N PHE A 60 -17.13 8.16 2.78
CA PHE A 60 -16.39 7.84 4.02
C PHE A 60 -16.01 6.36 4.18
N GLU A 61 -15.94 5.61 3.09
CA GLU A 61 -15.56 4.19 3.14
C GLU A 61 -14.05 3.97 3.38
N LYS A 62 -13.21 4.90 2.90
CA LYS A 62 -11.74 4.80 2.97
C LYS A 62 -11.11 6.15 3.33
N PRO A 63 -9.97 6.15 4.05
CA PRO A 63 -9.21 7.36 4.31
C PRO A 63 -8.47 7.85 3.04
N PRO A 64 -8.01 9.11 3.01
CA PRO A 64 -7.74 9.77 1.73
C PRO A 64 -6.32 9.64 1.19
N ALA A 65 -5.37 9.04 1.91
CA ALA A 65 -3.96 9.07 1.47
C ALA A 65 -3.74 8.36 0.12
N GLY A 66 -4.52 7.32 -0.18
CA GLY A 66 -4.47 6.71 -1.52
C GLY A 66 -5.02 7.63 -2.60
N TYR A 67 -6.11 8.38 -2.32
CA TYR A 67 -6.63 9.40 -3.23
C TYR A 67 -5.65 10.55 -3.42
N TRP A 68 -4.91 10.94 -2.38
CA TRP A 68 -3.87 11.95 -2.51
C TRP A 68 -2.81 11.54 -3.53
N LEU A 69 -2.38 10.28 -3.51
CA LEU A 69 -1.38 9.79 -4.45
C LEU A 69 -1.90 9.76 -5.89
N ILE A 70 -3.17 9.35 -6.09
CA ILE A 70 -3.81 9.36 -7.41
C ILE A 70 -4.02 10.80 -7.89
N ALA A 71 -4.54 11.68 -7.04
CA ALA A 71 -4.73 13.10 -7.32
C ALA A 71 -3.41 13.79 -7.68
N LEU A 72 -2.31 13.52 -6.95
CA LEU A 72 -0.98 14.02 -7.30
C LEU A 72 -0.51 13.49 -8.66
N GLY A 73 -0.79 12.23 -8.98
CA GLY A 73 -0.53 11.67 -10.31
C GLY A 73 -1.26 12.42 -11.42
N GLN A 74 -2.54 12.71 -11.22
CA GLN A 74 -3.35 13.48 -12.16
C GLN A 74 -2.93 14.96 -12.25
N ALA A 75 -2.50 15.57 -11.14
CA ALA A 75 -1.99 16.94 -11.13
C ALA A 75 -0.69 17.10 -11.92
N VAL A 76 0.21 16.11 -11.85
CA VAL A 76 1.54 16.18 -12.51
C VAL A 76 1.47 15.75 -13.97
N PHE A 77 0.73 14.67 -14.28
CA PHE A 77 0.70 14.07 -15.62
C PHE A 77 -0.59 14.36 -16.41
N GLY A 78 -1.50 15.12 -15.82
CA GLY A 78 -2.81 15.45 -16.38
C GLY A 78 -3.90 14.45 -16.03
N GLU A 79 -5.15 14.88 -16.19
CA GLU A 79 -6.36 14.09 -15.96
C GLU A 79 -6.63 13.10 -17.10
N ASN A 80 -5.72 12.14 -17.26
CA ASN A 80 -5.80 11.09 -18.28
C ASN A 80 -5.59 9.71 -17.64
N LEU A 81 -5.70 8.65 -18.46
CA LEU A 81 -5.53 7.25 -18.01
C LEU A 81 -4.18 7.00 -17.34
N PHE A 82 -3.12 7.67 -17.82
CA PHE A 82 -1.77 7.55 -17.25
C PHE A 82 -1.69 8.22 -15.88
N GLY A 83 -2.17 9.46 -15.74
CA GLY A 83 -2.14 10.22 -14.49
C GLY A 83 -2.92 9.56 -13.36
N VAL A 84 -4.00 8.83 -13.68
CA VAL A 84 -4.77 8.04 -12.70
C VAL A 84 -3.95 6.84 -12.18
N ARG A 85 -3.27 6.11 -13.06
CA ARG A 85 -2.62 4.83 -12.71
C ARG A 85 -1.16 4.95 -12.29
N ILE A 86 -0.51 6.09 -12.55
CA ILE A 86 0.91 6.29 -12.26
C ILE A 86 1.25 6.08 -10.78
N ALA A 87 0.33 6.45 -9.88
CA ALA A 87 0.48 6.23 -8.45
C ALA A 87 0.58 4.73 -8.10
N SER A 88 -0.25 3.89 -8.73
CA SER A 88 -0.21 2.43 -8.58
C SER A 88 1.08 1.85 -9.14
N ALA A 89 1.47 2.26 -10.35
CA ALA A 89 2.69 1.77 -10.99
C ALA A 89 3.94 2.11 -10.17
N ILE A 90 4.07 3.36 -9.72
CA ILE A 90 5.20 3.79 -8.86
C ILE A 90 5.19 3.01 -7.54
N SER A 91 4.03 2.82 -6.91
CA SER A 91 3.95 2.10 -5.63
C SER A 91 4.40 0.64 -5.75
N THR A 92 4.01 -0.02 -6.85
CA THR A 92 4.46 -1.38 -7.15
C THR A 92 5.96 -1.40 -7.49
N GLY A 93 6.46 -0.43 -8.26
CA GLY A 93 7.89 -0.31 -8.58
C GLY A 93 8.76 -0.10 -7.34
N LEU A 94 8.30 0.72 -6.39
CA LEU A 94 8.96 0.90 -5.10
C LEU A 94 8.94 -0.40 -4.27
N SER A 95 7.85 -1.18 -4.34
CA SER A 95 7.80 -2.50 -3.70
C SER A 95 8.82 -3.48 -4.31
N VAL A 96 9.00 -3.48 -5.63
CA VAL A 96 10.05 -4.26 -6.32
C VAL A 96 11.44 -3.83 -5.83
N LEU A 97 11.68 -2.53 -5.69
CA LEU A 97 12.94 -2.00 -5.18
C LEU A 97 13.19 -2.43 -3.72
N LEU A 98 12.16 -2.39 -2.86
CA LEU A 98 12.27 -2.87 -1.48
C LEU A 98 12.65 -4.35 -1.42
N ALA A 99 12.03 -5.19 -2.28
CA ALA A 99 12.38 -6.59 -2.39
C ALA A 99 13.84 -6.80 -2.85
N TYR A 100 14.30 -6.03 -3.84
CA TYR A 100 15.69 -6.04 -4.30
C TYR A 100 16.66 -5.70 -3.15
N LEU A 101 16.42 -4.60 -2.44
CA LEU A 101 17.28 -4.12 -1.35
C LEU A 101 17.32 -5.10 -0.18
N LEU A 102 16.18 -5.65 0.23
CA LEU A 102 16.10 -6.63 1.31
C LEU A 102 16.84 -7.91 0.93
N ALA A 103 16.60 -8.46 -0.26
CA ALA A 103 17.28 -9.65 -0.75
C ALA A 103 18.80 -9.46 -0.82
N GLY A 104 19.25 -8.28 -1.24
CA GLY A 104 20.66 -7.92 -1.26
C GLY A 104 21.30 -7.88 0.13
N LYS A 105 20.52 -7.56 1.18
CA LYS A 105 21.01 -7.61 2.57
C LYS A 105 20.99 -9.02 3.17
N ILE A 106 19.95 -9.80 2.90
CA ILE A 106 19.82 -11.16 3.46
C ILE A 106 20.86 -12.09 2.85
N TRP A 107 21.02 -12.08 1.52
CA TRP A 107 21.86 -13.05 0.83
C TRP A 107 23.23 -12.52 0.41
N SER A 108 23.46 -11.20 0.46
CA SER A 108 24.71 -10.55 0.03
C SER A 108 25.15 -10.90 -1.41
N ASP A 109 24.23 -11.38 -2.24
CA ASP A 109 24.47 -11.82 -3.61
C ASP A 109 23.61 -10.98 -4.59
N PRO A 110 24.23 -10.20 -5.50
CA PRO A 110 23.52 -9.40 -6.49
C PRO A 110 22.59 -10.22 -7.39
N ARG A 111 22.94 -11.48 -7.70
CA ARG A 111 22.14 -12.33 -8.60
C ARG A 111 20.83 -12.74 -7.95
N LYS A 112 20.89 -13.12 -6.66
CA LYS A 112 19.69 -13.46 -5.88
C LYS A 112 18.79 -12.25 -5.68
N SER A 113 19.39 -11.09 -5.41
CA SER A 113 18.68 -9.82 -5.30
C SER A 113 17.93 -9.44 -6.59
N PHE A 114 18.61 -9.55 -7.74
CA PHE A 114 17.99 -9.35 -9.05
C PHE A 114 16.90 -10.38 -9.34
N ALA A 115 17.15 -11.66 -9.09
CA ALA A 115 16.17 -12.72 -9.31
C ALA A 115 14.92 -12.54 -8.44
N SER A 116 15.06 -12.17 -7.16
CA SER A 116 13.91 -11.90 -6.28
C SER A 116 13.07 -10.73 -6.79
N ALA A 117 13.71 -9.64 -7.22
CA ALA A 117 13.03 -8.47 -7.76
C ALA A 117 12.29 -8.80 -9.07
N LEU A 118 12.96 -9.51 -9.98
CA LEU A 118 12.38 -9.93 -11.26
C LEU A 118 11.22 -10.91 -11.06
N LEU A 119 11.35 -11.87 -10.15
CA LEU A 119 10.28 -12.81 -9.81
C LEU A 119 9.07 -12.08 -9.24
N PHE A 120 9.27 -11.17 -8.29
CA PHE A 120 8.19 -10.36 -7.72
C PHE A 120 7.50 -9.53 -8.81
N MET A 121 8.28 -8.92 -9.69
CA MET A 121 7.78 -8.09 -10.78
C MET A 121 7.00 -8.90 -11.84
N SER A 122 7.48 -10.10 -12.17
CA SER A 122 6.89 -10.99 -13.17
C SER A 122 5.62 -11.70 -12.70
N PHE A 123 5.32 -11.65 -11.40
CA PHE A 123 4.14 -12.31 -10.86
C PHE A 123 2.88 -11.63 -11.40
N GLY A 124 2.07 -12.35 -12.17
CA GLY A 124 0.97 -11.78 -12.96
C GLY A 124 -0.02 -10.94 -12.14
N PHE A 125 -0.28 -11.31 -10.90
CA PHE A 125 -1.12 -10.53 -9.99
C PHE A 125 -0.48 -9.18 -9.63
N VAL A 126 0.83 -9.14 -9.33
CA VAL A 126 1.56 -7.91 -9.03
C VAL A 126 1.62 -7.02 -10.28
N ALA A 127 1.89 -7.61 -11.45
CA ALA A 127 1.92 -6.88 -12.71
C ALA A 127 0.54 -6.28 -13.07
N GLY A 128 -0.54 -7.04 -12.88
CA GLY A 128 -1.90 -6.53 -13.09
C GLY A 128 -2.24 -5.37 -12.15
N GLN A 129 -1.87 -5.47 -10.87
CA GLN A 129 -2.10 -4.42 -9.88
C GLN A 129 -1.28 -3.14 -10.17
N ALA A 130 -0.13 -3.24 -10.83
CA ALA A 130 0.64 -2.06 -11.24
C ALA A 130 -0.11 -1.20 -12.28
N GLY A 131 -0.90 -1.85 -13.15
CA GLY A 131 -1.74 -1.18 -14.15
C GLY A 131 -3.13 -0.83 -13.66
N TYR A 132 -3.50 -1.20 -12.43
CA TYR A 132 -4.84 -1.01 -11.89
C TYR A 132 -4.88 0.12 -10.86
N SER A 133 -5.71 1.13 -11.11
CA SER A 133 -5.87 2.26 -10.20
C SER A 133 -6.84 1.96 -9.06
N ASN A 134 -6.39 1.15 -8.08
CA ASN A 134 -7.01 1.00 -6.78
C ASN A 134 -6.05 1.41 -5.65
N LEU A 135 -6.47 1.20 -4.40
CA LEU A 135 -5.69 1.56 -3.19
C LEU A 135 -4.71 0.45 -2.75
N ASP A 136 -4.69 -0.67 -3.46
CA ASP A 136 -4.00 -1.89 -3.07
C ASP A 136 -2.47 -1.79 -3.29
N PRO A 137 -1.95 -1.32 -4.44
CA PRO A 137 -0.53 -1.09 -4.66
C PRO A 137 0.11 -0.19 -3.60
N GLN A 138 -0.56 0.89 -3.23
CA GLN A 138 -0.11 1.86 -2.23
C GLN A 138 -0.10 1.18 -0.85
N PHE A 139 -1.16 0.45 -0.51
CA PHE A 139 -1.22 -0.32 0.74
C PHE A 139 -0.14 -1.40 0.83
N THR A 140 0.11 -2.12 -0.27
CA THR A 140 1.17 -3.12 -0.38
C THR A 140 2.55 -2.48 -0.21
N LEU A 141 2.79 -1.31 -0.81
CA LEU A 141 4.03 -0.55 -0.59
C LEU A 141 4.23 -0.23 0.88
N TRP A 142 3.23 0.36 1.55
CA TRP A 142 3.33 0.72 2.97
C TRP A 142 3.57 -0.52 3.85
N THR A 143 2.87 -1.62 3.57
CA THR A 143 3.04 -2.88 4.30
C THR A 143 4.45 -3.46 4.10
N ASN A 144 4.93 -3.49 2.86
CA ASN A 144 6.29 -3.96 2.54
C ASN A 144 7.35 -3.08 3.20
N LEU A 145 7.17 -1.75 3.17
CA LEU A 145 8.07 -0.81 3.81
C LEU A 145 8.10 -1.03 5.33
N THR A 146 6.95 -1.24 5.97
CA THR A 146 6.87 -1.58 7.39
C THR A 146 7.67 -2.84 7.73
N LEU A 147 7.49 -3.92 6.96
CA LEU A 147 8.19 -5.18 7.20
C LEU A 147 9.70 -5.08 6.95
N VAL A 148 10.12 -4.40 5.88
CA VAL A 148 11.53 -4.17 5.57
C VAL A 148 12.18 -3.28 6.64
N ALA A 149 11.54 -2.17 7.01
CA ALA A 149 12.04 -1.27 8.03
C ALA A 149 12.10 -1.98 9.40
N PHE A 150 11.11 -2.80 9.73
CA PHE A 150 11.14 -3.64 10.93
C PHE A 150 12.32 -4.62 10.91
N TRP A 151 12.58 -5.30 9.79
CA TRP A 151 13.75 -6.15 9.65
C TRP A 151 15.05 -5.38 9.93
N TYR A 152 15.19 -4.17 9.38
CA TYR A 152 16.34 -3.30 9.68
C TYR A 152 16.39 -2.85 11.14
N ALA A 153 15.26 -2.57 11.77
CA ALA A 153 15.18 -2.13 13.16
C ALA A 153 15.73 -3.19 14.12
N VAL A 154 15.49 -4.47 13.82
CA VAL A 154 15.90 -5.61 14.64
C VAL A 154 17.38 -5.97 14.45
N HIS A 155 17.94 -5.70 13.26
CA HIS A 155 19.33 -6.04 12.90
C HIS A 155 20.31 -4.87 13.01
N SER A 156 19.83 -3.63 13.14
CA SER A 156 20.66 -2.43 13.28
C SER A 156 20.88 -2.06 14.75
N ILE A 157 21.93 -1.28 15.05
CA ILE A 157 22.26 -0.78 16.40
C ILE A 157 22.34 0.76 16.35
N GLY A 158 22.12 1.41 17.49
CA GLY A 158 22.31 2.86 17.65
C GLY A 158 21.33 3.70 16.83
N ARG A 159 21.84 4.76 16.17
CA ARG A 159 21.01 5.71 15.40
C ARG A 159 20.26 5.04 14.25
N ALA A 160 20.88 4.08 13.56
CA ALA A 160 20.24 3.37 12.45
C ALA A 160 18.98 2.59 12.88
N ARG A 161 18.99 2.06 14.11
CA ARG A 161 17.81 1.41 14.70
C ARG A 161 16.66 2.40 14.92
N LEU A 162 16.96 3.59 15.44
CA LEU A 162 15.94 4.63 15.67
C LEU A 162 15.32 5.12 14.36
N VAL A 163 16.15 5.30 13.32
CA VAL A 163 15.67 5.65 11.97
C VAL A 163 14.75 4.55 11.43
N ALA A 164 15.13 3.28 11.57
CA ALA A 164 14.30 2.17 11.10
C ALA A 164 12.94 2.11 11.83
N TRP A 165 12.91 2.30 13.15
CA TRP A 165 11.65 2.40 13.91
C TRP A 165 10.81 3.63 13.53
N THR A 166 11.47 4.74 13.17
CA THR A 166 10.79 5.92 12.65
C THR A 166 10.11 5.63 11.31
N VAL A 167 10.81 4.96 10.40
CA VAL A 167 10.25 4.55 9.10
C VAL A 167 9.09 3.56 9.29
N VAL A 168 9.18 2.63 10.26
CA VAL A 168 8.05 1.75 10.64
C VAL A 168 6.82 2.59 11.03
N GLY A 169 6.99 3.59 11.90
CA GLY A 169 5.90 4.47 12.31
C GLY A 169 5.27 5.24 11.15
N ILE A 170 6.09 5.83 10.28
CA ILE A 170 5.62 6.56 9.09
C ILE A 170 4.84 5.63 8.15
N ALA A 171 5.38 4.45 7.87
CA ALA A 171 4.75 3.48 6.97
C ALA A 171 3.43 2.95 7.55
N CYS A 172 3.36 2.67 8.86
CA CYS A 172 2.12 2.30 9.54
C CYS A 172 1.09 3.44 9.54
N GLY A 173 1.52 4.70 9.71
CA GLY A 173 0.64 5.86 9.65
C GLY A 173 0.05 6.06 8.25
N MET A 174 0.90 6.08 7.23
CA MET A 174 0.45 6.19 5.84
C MET A 174 -0.40 5.01 5.38
N GLY A 175 -0.06 3.79 5.83
CA GLY A 175 -0.88 2.60 5.60
C GLY A 175 -2.28 2.74 6.20
N PHE A 176 -2.38 3.24 7.43
CA PHE A 176 -3.67 3.52 8.08
C PHE A 176 -4.48 4.55 7.30
N MET A 177 -3.84 5.61 6.81
CA MET A 177 -4.51 6.62 5.99
C MET A 177 -4.87 6.13 4.58
N THR A 178 -4.42 4.94 4.16
CA THR A 178 -4.76 4.33 2.87
C THR A 178 -5.93 3.35 2.99
N LYS A 179 -5.89 2.41 3.95
CA LYS A 179 -6.91 1.34 4.09
C LYS A 179 -7.40 1.10 5.52
N GLY A 180 -7.09 1.98 6.47
CA GLY A 180 -7.56 1.89 7.86
C GLY A 180 -6.79 0.87 8.71
N PHE A 181 -7.48 0.27 9.68
CA PHE A 181 -6.85 -0.54 10.74
C PHE A 181 -6.14 -1.81 10.23
N LEU A 182 -6.46 -2.27 9.01
CA LEU A 182 -5.76 -3.39 8.36
C LEU A 182 -4.25 -3.16 8.25
N ALA A 183 -3.83 -1.90 8.10
CA ALA A 183 -2.42 -1.51 8.05
C ALA A 183 -1.66 -1.79 9.34
N TRP A 184 -2.34 -1.85 10.48
CA TRP A 184 -1.74 -2.15 11.78
C TRP A 184 -1.89 -3.63 12.14
N ALA A 185 -3.04 -4.22 11.79
CA ALA A 185 -3.30 -5.63 12.06
C ALA A 185 -2.28 -6.55 11.37
N LEU A 186 -1.99 -6.33 10.08
CA LEU A 186 -1.08 -7.21 9.33
C LEU A 186 0.36 -7.20 9.89
N PRO A 187 1.03 -6.04 10.06
CA PRO A 187 2.34 -6.01 10.69
C PRO A 187 2.32 -6.58 12.10
N ALA A 188 1.29 -6.31 12.91
CA ALA A 188 1.22 -6.84 14.27
C ALA A 188 1.15 -8.38 14.29
N ILE A 189 0.31 -8.98 13.44
CA ILE A 189 0.17 -10.44 13.31
C ILE A 189 1.47 -11.10 12.84
N ILE A 190 2.30 -10.41 12.05
CA ILE A 190 3.58 -10.96 11.57
C ILE A 190 4.71 -10.74 12.59
N THR A 191 4.81 -9.51 13.12
CA THR A 191 5.94 -9.09 13.96
C THR A 191 5.86 -9.60 15.39
N LEU A 192 4.66 -9.70 15.98
CA LEU A 192 4.48 -10.16 17.36
C LEU A 192 4.87 -11.65 17.53
N PRO A 193 4.39 -12.61 16.71
CA PRO A 193 4.80 -14.00 16.84
C PRO A 193 6.28 -14.18 16.54
N TYR A 194 6.83 -13.45 15.57
CA TYR A 194 8.26 -13.46 15.28
C TYR A 194 9.10 -12.99 16.49
N MET A 195 8.69 -11.91 17.16
CA MET A 195 9.37 -11.40 18.36
C MET A 195 9.22 -12.32 19.57
N LEU A 196 8.05 -12.95 19.72
CA LEU A 196 7.80 -13.96 20.74
C LEU A 196 8.70 -15.17 20.53
N TRP A 197 8.80 -15.68 19.29
CA TRP A 197 9.67 -16.78 18.92
C TRP A 197 11.14 -16.46 19.22
N GLN A 198 11.60 -15.26 18.82
CA GLN A 198 12.98 -14.82 19.04
C GLN A 198 13.27 -14.43 20.50
N ARG A 199 12.27 -14.40 21.39
CA ARG A 199 12.36 -13.93 22.78
C ARG A 199 12.87 -12.48 22.90
N ARG A 200 12.57 -11.62 21.92
CA ARG A 200 13.02 -10.21 21.84
C ARG A 200 11.89 -9.22 22.10
N LEU A 201 10.84 -9.64 22.80
CA LEU A 201 9.69 -8.78 23.15
C LEU A 201 10.09 -7.50 23.90
N THR A 202 11.12 -7.54 24.73
CA THR A 202 11.61 -6.35 25.44
C THR A 202 12.11 -5.26 24.48
N GLU A 203 12.69 -5.63 23.34
CA GLU A 203 13.10 -4.65 22.32
C GLU A 203 11.87 -4.01 21.66
N LEU A 204 10.84 -4.81 21.37
CA LEU A 204 9.57 -4.33 20.83
C LEU A 204 8.87 -3.39 21.81
N LEU A 205 8.85 -3.70 23.11
CA LEU A 205 8.25 -2.84 24.12
C LEU A 205 9.05 -1.54 24.35
N ARG A 206 10.38 -1.58 24.18
CA ARG A 206 11.24 -0.42 24.37
C ARG A 206 11.18 0.57 23.20
N PHE A 207 11.15 0.07 21.96
CA PHE A 207 11.21 0.92 20.75
C PHE A 207 9.88 0.99 19.99
N GLY A 208 8.97 0.05 20.20
CA GLY A 208 7.62 0.07 19.61
C GLY A 208 6.84 1.35 19.92
N PRO A 209 6.90 1.92 21.14
CA PRO A 209 6.25 3.20 21.43
C PRO A 209 6.70 4.33 20.51
N LEU A 210 7.95 4.35 20.04
CA LEU A 210 8.43 5.34 19.08
C LEU A 210 7.67 5.24 17.75
N ALA A 211 7.52 4.03 17.21
CA ALA A 211 6.76 3.82 15.98
C ALA A 211 5.28 4.19 16.16
N VAL A 212 4.69 3.89 17.32
CA VAL A 212 3.30 4.26 17.63
C VAL A 212 3.13 5.78 17.68
N VAL A 213 4.01 6.49 18.40
CA VAL A 213 3.98 7.96 18.49
C VAL A 213 4.10 8.59 17.10
N ILE A 214 5.00 8.07 16.27
CA ILE A 214 5.21 8.58 14.91
C ILE A 214 4.01 8.27 14.01
N ALA A 215 3.43 7.06 14.08
CA ALA A 215 2.22 6.73 13.35
C ALA A 215 1.06 7.64 13.73
N ILE A 216 0.88 7.90 15.03
CA ILE A 216 -0.11 8.87 15.52
C ILE A 216 0.21 10.26 14.99
N ALA A 217 1.45 10.73 15.05
CA ALA A 217 1.83 12.05 14.55
C ALA A 217 1.55 12.24 13.06
N VAL A 218 1.64 11.18 12.25
CA VAL A 218 1.30 11.19 10.82
C VAL A 218 -0.22 11.21 10.61
N CYS A 219 -0.97 10.39 11.34
CA CYS A 219 -2.42 10.28 11.16
C CYS A 219 -3.22 11.43 11.79
N LEU A 220 -2.73 11.97 12.91
CA LEU A 220 -3.46 12.88 13.78
C LEU A 220 -3.87 14.19 13.09
N PRO A 221 -3.01 14.86 12.28
CA PRO A 221 -3.39 16.10 11.62
C PRO A 221 -4.61 15.93 10.71
N TRP A 222 -4.63 14.86 9.91
CA TRP A 222 -5.77 14.56 9.06
C TRP A 222 -6.99 14.12 9.88
N ALA A 223 -6.79 13.28 10.90
CA ALA A 223 -7.87 12.82 11.78
C ALA A 223 -8.60 13.97 12.47
N LEU A 224 -7.86 15.00 12.92
CA LEU A 224 -8.44 16.20 13.50
C LEU A 224 -9.14 17.06 12.44
N ALA A 225 -8.52 17.23 11.27
CA ALA A 225 -9.10 18.02 10.18
C ALA A 225 -10.42 17.43 9.68
N VAL A 226 -10.50 16.11 9.50
CA VAL A 226 -11.75 15.45 9.08
C VAL A 226 -12.80 15.51 10.17
N HIS A 227 -12.43 15.42 11.45
CA HIS A 227 -13.39 15.57 12.55
C HIS A 227 -14.02 16.97 12.60
N GLN A 228 -13.23 18.01 12.31
CA GLN A 228 -13.71 19.39 12.29
C GLN A 228 -14.63 19.68 11.11
N GLN A 229 -14.32 19.14 9.92
CA GLN A 229 -15.17 19.32 8.74
C GLN A 229 -16.41 18.42 8.78
N GLU A 230 -16.25 17.17 9.23
CA GLU A 230 -17.22 16.10 9.09
C GLU A 230 -17.30 15.25 10.38
N PRO A 231 -18.03 15.72 11.42
CA PRO A 231 -18.08 15.05 12.72
C PRO A 231 -18.59 13.61 12.66
N ASP A 232 -19.47 13.30 11.70
CA ASP A 232 -20.06 11.98 11.50
C ASP A 232 -19.10 10.94 10.89
N TYR A 233 -17.94 11.37 10.38
CA TYR A 233 -16.95 10.52 9.73
C TYR A 233 -16.59 9.30 10.58
N TRP A 234 -16.27 9.52 11.87
CA TRP A 234 -15.80 8.46 12.76
C TRP A 234 -16.87 7.41 13.08
N ARG A 235 -18.13 7.84 13.20
CA ARG A 235 -19.26 6.93 13.42
C ARG A 235 -19.46 6.04 12.21
N TYR A 236 -19.37 6.59 11.00
CA TYR A 236 -19.50 5.80 9.78
C TYR A 236 -18.30 4.85 9.59
N PHE A 237 -17.08 5.40 9.62
CA PHE A 237 -15.83 4.67 9.38
C PHE A 237 -15.58 3.54 10.38
N PHE A 238 -15.86 3.73 11.67
CA PHE A 238 -15.61 2.70 12.67
C PHE A 238 -16.74 1.66 12.71
N TRP A 239 -18.01 2.11 12.69
CA TRP A 239 -19.15 1.21 12.87
C TRP A 239 -19.52 0.43 11.61
N HIS A 240 -19.57 1.10 10.45
CA HIS A 240 -20.03 0.47 9.21
C HIS A 240 -18.91 -0.29 8.52
N GLU A 241 -17.75 0.33 8.36
CA GLU A 241 -16.64 -0.26 7.59
C GLU A 241 -15.80 -1.29 8.36
N HIS A 242 -15.76 -1.23 9.69
CA HIS A 242 -14.95 -2.15 10.49
C HIS A 242 -15.79 -3.14 11.31
N ILE A 243 -16.87 -2.70 11.95
CA ILE A 243 -17.68 -3.61 12.76
C ILE A 243 -18.68 -4.35 11.87
N ARG A 244 -19.57 -3.65 11.15
CA ARG A 244 -20.59 -4.33 10.32
C ARG A 244 -20.00 -5.10 9.15
N ARG A 245 -18.93 -4.60 8.53
CA ARG A 245 -18.29 -5.27 7.39
C ARG A 245 -17.62 -6.60 7.75
N PHE A 246 -17.15 -6.76 8.99
CA PHE A 246 -16.51 -8.00 9.47
C PHE A 246 -17.42 -8.87 10.35
N ALA A 247 -18.36 -8.29 11.09
CA ALA A 247 -19.17 -8.98 12.10
C ALA A 247 -20.68 -9.02 11.82
N GLY A 248 -21.16 -8.38 10.75
CA GLY A 248 -22.58 -8.42 10.37
C GLY A 248 -22.94 -9.63 9.51
N ASP A 249 -24.16 -10.16 9.66
CA ASP A 249 -24.71 -11.26 8.85
C ASP A 249 -24.78 -10.95 7.33
N ASN A 250 -24.65 -9.67 6.96
CA ASN A 250 -24.53 -9.17 5.59
C ASN A 250 -23.08 -8.75 5.26
N ALA A 251 -22.09 -9.56 5.61
CA ALA A 251 -20.72 -9.34 5.16
C ALA A 251 -20.72 -9.28 3.61
N GLN A 252 -20.47 -8.09 3.07
CA GLN A 252 -20.27 -7.91 1.63
C GLN A 252 -19.13 -8.87 1.22
N HIS A 253 -19.48 -9.88 0.41
CA HIS A 253 -18.61 -10.95 -0.08
C HIS A 253 -18.38 -12.13 0.90
N ALA A 254 -19.47 -12.72 1.41
CA ALA A 254 -19.41 -14.06 2.03
C ALA A 254 -18.93 -15.08 0.99
N GLN A 255 -17.62 -15.29 0.94
CA GLN A 255 -16.98 -16.25 0.06
C GLN A 255 -16.51 -17.47 0.88
N PRO A 256 -16.45 -18.66 0.28
CA PRO A 256 -15.95 -19.85 0.96
C PRO A 256 -14.52 -19.65 1.47
N TRP A 257 -14.13 -20.35 2.54
CA TRP A 257 -12.77 -20.28 3.10
C TRP A 257 -11.66 -20.60 2.08
N TRP A 258 -12.01 -21.35 1.02
CA TRP A 258 -11.12 -21.71 -0.08
C TRP A 258 -11.10 -20.69 -1.23
N PHE A 259 -11.79 -19.55 -1.12
CA PHE A 259 -11.84 -18.53 -2.19
C PHE A 259 -10.46 -18.08 -2.68
N TYR A 260 -9.47 -18.03 -1.79
CA TYR A 260 -8.11 -17.63 -2.12
C TYR A 260 -7.21 -18.80 -2.61
N LEU A 261 -7.66 -20.06 -2.55
CA LEU A 261 -6.89 -21.22 -3.03
C LEU A 261 -6.71 -21.24 -4.57
N PRO A 262 -7.76 -20.96 -5.38
CA PRO A 262 -7.64 -20.90 -6.84
C PRO A 262 -6.64 -19.87 -7.36
N LEU A 263 -6.39 -18.79 -6.62
CA LEU A 263 -5.41 -17.75 -7.01
C LEU A 263 -3.96 -18.27 -7.12
N ARG A 264 -3.68 -19.50 -6.66
CA ARG A 264 -2.39 -20.19 -6.88
C ARG A 264 -2.24 -20.82 -8.28
N SER A 265 -3.32 -20.90 -9.06
CA SER A 265 -3.29 -21.40 -10.44
C SER A 265 -3.29 -20.23 -11.44
N PRO A 266 -2.32 -20.14 -12.36
CA PRO A 266 -2.28 -19.11 -13.40
C PRO A 266 -3.57 -19.04 -14.24
N ARG A 267 -4.33 -20.14 -14.32
CA ARG A 267 -5.58 -20.23 -15.10
C ARG A 267 -6.79 -19.61 -14.40
N ALA A 268 -6.74 -19.38 -13.08
CA ALA A 268 -7.89 -18.85 -12.34
C ALA A 268 -8.02 -17.33 -12.38
N CYS A 269 -6.95 -16.61 -12.75
CA CYS A 269 -6.93 -15.14 -12.79
C CYS A 269 -7.85 -14.52 -13.86
N LEU A 270 -8.32 -15.29 -14.85
CA LEU A 270 -9.04 -14.75 -16.01
C LEU A 270 -10.57 -14.69 -15.87
N GLY A 271 -11.18 -15.29 -14.83
CA GLY A 271 -12.62 -15.55 -14.85
C GLY A 271 -13.49 -14.97 -13.73
N ARG A 272 -12.94 -14.61 -12.56
CA ARG A 272 -13.79 -14.38 -11.36
C ARG A 272 -13.38 -13.27 -10.40
N CYS A 273 -12.24 -12.60 -10.60
CA CYS A 273 -11.78 -11.56 -9.68
C CYS A 273 -12.21 -10.13 -10.05
N TRP A 274 -13.10 -9.99 -11.04
CA TRP A 274 -13.47 -8.70 -11.64
C TRP A 274 -15.00 -8.45 -11.61
N CYS A 275 -15.67 -8.93 -10.55
CA CYS A 275 -17.05 -8.56 -10.23
C CYS A 275 -17.14 -8.13 -8.77
#